data_AF-A0A964ZPY2-F1
#
_entry.id   AF-A0A964ZPY2-F1
#
_cell.length_a   1.000
_cell.length_b   1.000
_cell.length_c   1.000
_cell.angle_alpha   90.00
_cell.angle_beta   90.00
_cell.angle_gamma   90.00
#
_symmetry.space_group_name_H-M   'P 1'
#
loop_
_entity.id
_entity.type
_entity.pdbx_description
1 polymer ?
#
loop_
_entity_poly.entity_id
_entity_poly.type
_entity_poly.pdbx_seq_one_letter_code
_entity_poly.pdbx_strand_id
1 'polypeptide(L)' 'MDDTAAMQLALDEARRAMSHGDVPVGAMVLRDGEVIAAAHNERELRNDPTAHAEIIA' A
#
# COMPACT_ATOMS: atom_id res chain seq x y z
N MET A 1 -13.93 1.95 -10.19
CA MET A 1 -12.68 1.25 -10.52
C MET A 1 -12.94 -0.24 -10.43
N ASP A 2 -12.36 -1.07 -11.30
CA ASP A 2 -12.43 -2.53 -11.17
C ASP A 2 -11.22 -3.08 -10.38
N ASP A 3 -11.29 -4.35 -9.99
CA ASP A 3 -10.26 -4.99 -9.15
C ASP A 3 -8.89 -5.03 -9.83
N THR A 4 -8.84 -5.12 -11.16
CA THR A 4 -7.58 -5.19 -11.91
C THR A 4 -6.88 -3.84 -11.92
N ALA A 5 -7.61 -2.76 -12.19
CA ALA A 5 -7.10 -1.40 -12.11
C ALA A 5 -6.68 -1.05 -10.67
N ALA A 6 -7.46 -1.46 -9.67
CA ALA A 6 -7.11 -1.25 -8.27
C ALA A 6 -5.83 -2.00 -7.87
N MET A 7 -5.68 -3.24 -8.34
CA MET A 7 -4.48 -4.05 -8.06
C MET A 7 -3.23 -3.48 -8.74
N GLN A 8 -3.34 -2.90 -9.93
CA GLN A 8 -2.22 -2.19 -10.56
C GLN A 8 -1.73 -1.02 -9.70
N LEU A 9 -2.65 -0.22 -9.16
CA LEU A 9 -2.31 0.86 -8.22
C LEU A 9 -1.68 0.34 -6.92
N ALA A 10 -2.19 -0.77 -6.38
CA ALA A 10 -1.58 -1.43 -5.21
C ALA A 10 -0.13 -1.86 -5.49
N LEU A 11 0.16 -2.40 -6.67
CA LEU A 11 1.51 -2.78 -7.08
C LEU A 11 2.42 -1.57 -7.30
N ASP A 12 1.90 -0.46 -7.82
CA ASP A 12 2.64 0.80 -7.94
C ASP A 12 3.05 1.31 -6.55
N GLU A 13 2.14 1.22 -5.58
CA GLU A 13 2.40 1.61 -4.21
C GLU A 13 3.40 0.67 -3.53
N ALA A 14 3.29 -0.65 -3.75
CA ALA A 14 4.24 -1.65 -3.26
C ALA A 14 5.68 -1.38 -3.71
N ARG A 15 5.90 -0.83 -4.92
CA ARG A 15 7.25 -0.48 -5.40
C ARG A 15 7.88 0.66 -4.59
N ARG A 16 7.08 1.53 -3.96
CA ARG A 16 7.61 2.65 -3.15
C ARG A 16 8.26 2.18 -1.86
N ALA A 17 7.79 1.06 -1.28
CA ALA A 17 8.40 0.43 -0.11
C ALA A 17 9.87 0.08 -0.33
N MET A 18 10.24 -0.27 -1.56
CA MET A 18 11.63 -0.62 -1.90
C MET A 18 12.60 0.55 -1.68
N SER A 19 12.13 1.80 -1.73
CA SER A 19 12.99 2.99 -1.58
C SER A 19 13.56 3.15 -0.17
N HIS A 20 12.93 2.52 0.83
CA HIS A 20 13.35 2.55 2.22
C HIS A 20 13.62 1.15 2.79
N GLY A 21 13.73 0.14 1.92
CA GLY A 21 14.19 -1.21 2.26
C GLY A 21 13.11 -2.11 2.85
N ASP A 22 11.84 -1.70 2.83
CA ASP A 22 10.73 -2.50 3.32
C ASP A 22 10.34 -3.64 2.37
N VAL A 23 9.55 -4.57 2.91
CA VAL A 23 8.92 -5.64 2.11
C VAL A 23 7.93 -5.00 1.13
N PRO A 24 8.01 -5.27 -0.19
CA PRO A 24 7.22 -4.59 -1.21
C PRO A 24 5.77 -5.09 -1.23
N VAL A 25 4.95 -4.52 -0.34
CA VAL A 25 3.50 -4.74 -0.26
C VAL A 25 2.81 -3.38 -0.29
N GLY A 26 1.73 -3.29 -1.08
CA GLY A 26 0.86 -2.13 -1.18
C GLY A 26 -0.59 -2.53 -1.01
N ALA A 27 -1.40 -1.64 -0.47
CA ALA A 27 -2.81 -1.84 -0.15
C ALA A 27 -3.63 -0.64 -0.61
N MET A 28 -4.79 -0.93 -1.22
CA MET A 28 -5.79 0.05 -1.63
C MET A 28 -7.09 -0.20 -0.88
N VAL A 29 -7.70 0.86 -0.34
CA VAL A 29 -9.07 0.82 0.19
C VAL A 29 -9.98 1.52 -0.80
N LEU A 30 -11.01 0.80 -1.26
CA LEU A 30 -12.02 1.31 -2.17
C LEU A 30 -13.37 1.42 -1.49
N ARG A 31 -14.10 2.48 -1.83
CA ARG A 31 -15.51 2.64 -1.51
C ARG A 31 -16.25 3.11 -2.75
N ASP A 32 -17.29 2.37 -3.14
CA ASP A 32 -18.11 2.68 -4.32
C ASP A 32 -17.29 2.87 -5.62
N GLY A 33 -16.15 2.17 -5.72
CA GLY A 33 -15.26 2.23 -6.87
C GLY A 33 -14.28 3.41 -6.88
N GLU A 34 -14.24 4.22 -5.82
CA GLU A 34 -13.28 5.30 -5.59
C GLU A 34 -12.21 4.87 -4.58
N VAL A 35 -10.97 5.31 -4.79
CA VAL A 35 -9.86 5.05 -3.86
C VAL A 35 -9.96 6.05 -2.71
N ILE A 36 -10.13 5.55 -1.49
CA ILE A 36 -10.19 6.38 -0.28
C ILE A 36 -8.89 6.38 0.50
N ALA A 37 -8.07 5.34 0.33
CA ALA A 37 -6.75 5.26 0.91
C ALA A 37 -5.82 4.33 0.10
N ALA A 38 -4.53 4.62 0.19
CA ALA A 38 -3.46 3.96 -0.53
C ALA A 38 -2.20 4.01 0.33
N ALA A 39 -1.60 2.85 0.61
CA ALA A 39 -0.37 2.78 1.38
C ALA A 39 0.50 1.60 0.96
N HIS A 40 1.77 1.66 1.35
CA HIS A 40 2.72 0.56 1.28
C HIS A 40 3.28 0.27 2.67
N ASN A 41 3.96 -0.86 2.83
CA ASN A 41 4.67 -1.15 4.08
C ASN A 41 5.65 -0.02 4.40
N GLU A 42 5.67 0.40 5.66
CA GLU A 42 6.58 1.41 6.20
C GLU A 42 7.14 0.96 7.56
N ARG A 43 7.32 -0.36 7.77
CA ARG A 43 7.87 -0.93 9.00
C ARG A 43 9.27 -0.43 9.29
N GLU A 44 10.13 -0.49 8.28
CA GLU A 44 11.52 -0.07 8.38
C GLU A 44 11.62 1.47 8.40
N LEU A 45 10.79 2.14 7.58
CA LEU A 45 10.73 3.60 7.55
C LEU A 45 10.29 4.21 8.88
N ARG A 46 9.27 3.64 9.54
CA ARG A 46 8.71 4.14 10.81
C ARG A 46 9.34 3.51 12.05
N ASN A 47 10.19 2.49 11.89
CA ASN A 47 10.64 1.63 12.99
C ASN A 47 9.46 1.06 13.81
N ASP A 48 8.40 0.67 13.13
CA ASP A 48 7.15 0.17 13.72
C ASP A 48 6.77 -1.18 13.10
N PRO A 49 6.79 -2.29 13.86
CA PRO A 49 6.48 -3.61 13.31
C PRO A 49 5.03 -3.73 12.83
N THR A 50 4.14 -2.79 13.19
CA THR A 50 2.73 -2.77 12.80
C THR A 50 2.43 -1.91 11.58
N ALA A 51 3.42 -1.16 11.06
CA ALA A 51 3.27 -0.26 9.91
C ALA A 51 3.21 -1.03 8.58
N HIS A 52 2.30 -2.00 8.50
CA HIS A 52 1.94 -2.73 7.30
C HIS A 52 1.03 -1.87 6.41
N ALA A 53 1.05 -2.13 5.10
CA ALA A 53 0.20 -1.44 4.13
C ALA A 53 -1.29 -1.49 4.52
N GLU A 54 -1.79 -2.65 4.96
CA GLU A 54 -3.19 -2.85 5.36
C GLU A 54 -3.59 -2.13 6.67
N ILE A 55 -2.62 -1.70 7.47
CA ILE A 55 -2.86 -0.95 8.72
C ILE A 55 -2.84 0.55 8.45
N ILE A 56 -2.06 1.00 7.47
CA ILE A 56 -1.87 2.41 7.14
C ILE A 56 -2.98 2.94 6.19
N ALA A 57 -3.42 2.12 5.23
CA ALA A 57 -4.49 2.46 4.29
C ALA A 57 -5.86 2.41 4.98
#